data_AF-A0A517VZ64-F1
#
_entry.id   AF-A0A517VZ64-F1
#
_cell.length_a   1.000
_cell.length_b   1.000
_cell.length_c   1.000
_cell.angle_alpha   90.00
_cell.angle_beta   90.00
_cell.angle_gamma   90.00
#
_symmetry.space_group_name_H-M   'P 1'
#
loop_
_entity.id
_entity.type
_entity.pdbx_description
1 polymer ?
#
loop_
_entity_poly.entity_id
_entity_poly.type
_entity_poly.pdbx_seq_one_letter_code
_entity_poly.pdbx_strand_id
1 'polypeptide(L)' 'MADLLVQRLEWDLSIGDTIQIGDQFLTVVDIEGDEILFQLDSEDPLKSNPKDETNSNSQSCR' A
#
# COMPACT_ATOMS: atom_id res chain seq x y z
N MET A 1 13.84 30.61 -4.17
CA MET A 1 12.49 30.19 -4.61
C MET A 1 12.65 28.76 -5.08
N ALA A 2 11.92 27.81 -4.49
CA ALA A 2 12.03 26.41 -4.87
C ALA A 2 11.02 26.15 -5.99
N ASP A 3 11.51 26.03 -7.22
CA ASP A 3 10.72 25.55 -8.35
C ASP A 3 10.32 24.10 -8.06
N LEU A 4 9.06 23.91 -7.69
CA LEU A 4 8.46 22.59 -7.54
C LEU A 4 8.33 22.04 -8.97
N LEU A 5 9.31 21.23 -9.37
CA LEU A 5 9.29 20.49 -10.63
C LEU A 5 8.05 19.59 -10.61
N VAL A 6 6.93 20.09 -11.14
CA VAL A 6 5.73 19.29 -11.38
C VAL A 6 6.06 18.38 -12.55
N GLN A 7 6.69 17.26 -12.25
CA GLN A 7 6.92 16.20 -13.20
C GLN A 7 5.55 15.57 -13.49
N ARG A 8 4.88 16.06 -14.54
CA ARG A 8 3.68 15.43 -15.08
C ARG A 8 4.10 14.07 -15.64
N LEU A 9 4.01 13.03 -14.83
CA LEU A 9 3.99 11.68 -15.36
C LEU A 9 2.54 11.40 -15.78
N GLU A 10 2.35 11.08 -17.05
CA GLU A 10 1.10 10.49 -17.55
C GLU A 10 1.12 9.02 -17.12
N TRP A 11 0.34 8.66 -16.10
CA TRP A 11 0.21 7.28 -15.64
C TRP A 11 -1.03 6.69 -16.31
N ASP A 12 -0.85 5.59 -17.04
CA ASP A 12 -1.96 4.78 -17.52
C ASP A 12 -2.36 3.86 -16.36
N LEU A 13 -3.43 4.23 -15.66
CA LEU A 13 -3.93 3.51 -14.49
C LEU A 13 -5.15 2.67 -14.88
N SER A 14 -5.15 1.41 -14.46
CA SER A 14 -6.25 0.48 -14.62
C SER A 14 -6.84 0.08 -13.27
N ILE A 15 -8.10 -0.33 -13.27
CA ILE A 15 -8.77 -0.86 -12.06
C ILE A 15 -8.01 -2.10 -11.60
N GLY A 16 -7.65 -2.12 -10.31
CA GLY A 16 -6.82 -3.16 -9.69
C GLY A 16 -5.32 -2.84 -9.63
N ASP A 17 -4.86 -1.76 -10.26
CA ASP A 17 -3.48 -1.31 -10.11
C ASP A 17 -3.23 -0.76 -8.70
N THR A 18 -2.06 -1.05 -8.15
CA THR A 18 -1.63 -0.52 -6.86
C THR A 18 -0.46 0.43 -7.05
N ILE A 19 -0.59 1.64 -6.51
CA ILE A 19 0.46 2.67 -6.54
C ILE A 19 0.91 2.99 -5.12
N GLN A 20 2.18 3.39 -4.99
CA GLN A 20 2.74 3.80 -3.71
C GLN A 20 2.93 5.32 -3.70
N ILE A 21 2.32 5.98 -2.71
CA ILE A 21 2.50 7.41 -2.46
C ILE A 21 3.05 7.58 -1.04
N GLY A 22 4.34 7.90 -0.95
CA GLY A 22 5.06 7.91 0.33
C GLY A 22 5.13 6.50 0.93
N ASP A 23 4.56 6.34 2.13
CA ASP A 23 4.47 5.06 2.86
C ASP A 23 3.11 4.36 2.68
N GLN A 24 2.21 4.93 1.87
CA GLN A 24 0.87 4.39 1.66
C GLN A 24 0.76 3.70 0.32
N PHE A 25 0.06 2.57 0.33
CA PHE A 25 -0.36 1.86 -0.86
C PHE A 25 -1.82 2.21 -1.17
N LEU A 26 -2.08 2.48 -2.44
CA LEU A 26 -3.37 2.91 -2.94
C LEU A 26 -3.74 2.00 -4.10
N THR A 27 -4.85 1.29 -3.98
CA THR A 27 -5.35 0.42 -5.04
C THR A 27 -6.47 1.12 -5.78
N VAL A 28 -6.39 1.17 -7.11
CA VAL A 28 -7.43 1.76 -7.97
C VAL A 28 -8.67 0.87 -7.91
N VAL A 29 -9.76 1.40 -7.38
CA VAL A 29 -11.04 0.65 -7.28
C VAL A 29 -12.02 1.04 -8.37
N ASP A 30 -11.94 2.27 -8.88
CA ASP A 30 -12.84 2.76 -9.91
C ASP A 30 -12.23 3.94 -10.67
N ILE A 31 -12.67 4.11 -11.91
CA ILE A 31 -12.25 5.21 -12.80
C ILE A 31 -13.49 5.77 -13.49
N GLU A 32 -13.89 6.98 -13.11
CA GLU A 32 -15.03 7.69 -13.69
C GLU A 32 -14.53 8.94 -14.43
N GLY A 33 -14.25 8.80 -15.73
CA GLY A 33 -13.73 9.90 -16.55
C GLY A 33 -12.32 10.31 -16.13
N ASP A 34 -12.18 11.51 -15.57
CA ASP A 34 -10.91 12.05 -15.05
C ASP A 34 -10.78 11.85 -13.52
N GLU A 35 -11.77 11.25 -12.87
CA GLU A 35 -11.77 10.98 -11.43
C GLU A 35 -11.40 9.52 -11.17
N ILE A 36 -10.46 9.31 -10.24
CA ILE A 36 -9.99 7.98 -9.86
C ILE A 36 -10.26 7.79 -8.38
N LEU A 37 -10.97 6.71 -8.04
CA LEU A 37 -11.19 6.30 -6.66
C LEU A 37 -10.13 5.29 -6.24
N PHE A 38 -9.54 5.53 -5.08
CA PHE A 38 -8.51 4.67 -4.49
C PHE A 38 -8.99 4.09 -3.16
N GLN A 39 -8.70 2.82 -2.95
CA GLN A 39 -8.72 2.20 -1.63
C GLN A 39 -7.35 2.41 -0.97
N LEU A 40 -7.37 2.92 0.26
CA LEU A 40 -6.18 3.06 1.10
C LEU A 40 -5.84 1.72 1.74
N ASP A 41 -4.76 1.10 1.28
CA ASP A 41 -4.19 -0.08 1.92
C ASP A 41 -3.27 0.38 3.07
N SER A 42 -3.78 0.26 4.30
CA SER A 42 -3.01 0.59 5.52
C SER A 42 -2.01 -0.51 5.91
N GLU A 43 -2.11 -1.66 5.25
CA GLU A 43 -1.23 -2.81 5.39
C GLU A 43 -0.52 -3.02 4.06
N ASP A 44 0.81 -2.97 4.09
CA ASP A 44 1.64 -3.27 2.93
C ASP A 44 1.35 -4.73 2.52
N PRO A 45 0.81 -4.99 1.31
CA PRO A 45 0.38 -6.33 0.90
C PRO A 45 1.57 -7.31 0.75
N LEU A 46 2.81 -6.82 0.70
CA LEU A 46 4.03 -7.62 0.72
C LEU A 46 4.50 -7.93 2.15
N LYS A 47 3.90 -7.31 3.16
CA LYS A 47 4.24 -7.48 4.58
C LYS A 47 3.44 -8.57 5.28
N SER A 48 2.66 -9.37 4.54
CA SER A 48 2.23 -10.70 4.99
C SER A 48 3.41 -11.68 4.98
N ASN A 49 4.50 -11.34 5.69
CA ASN A 49 5.41 -12.35 6.15
C ASN A 49 4.66 -13.12 7.25
N PRO A 50 4.43 -14.43 7.12
CA PRO A 50 3.91 -15.21 8.22
C PRO A 50 4.84 -14.96 9.40
N LYS A 51 4.28 -14.47 10.50
CA LYS A 51 5.00 -14.38 11.77
C LYS A 51 5.58 -15.76 12.01
N ASP A 52 6.90 -15.83 11.92
CA ASP A 52 7.73 -16.84 12.54
C ASP A 52 7.30 -16.90 14.01
N GLU A 53 6.45 -17.86 14.35
CA GLU A 53 6.03 -18.14 15.72
C GLU A 53 7.18 -18.87 16.42
N THR A 54 8.33 -18.18 16.53
CA THR A 54 9.41 -18.59 17.43
C THR A 54 8.96 -18.28 18.86
N ASN A 55 8.61 -19.37 19.56
CA ASN A 55 8.96 -19.65 20.94
C ASN A 55 8.21 -18.87 22.05
N SER A 56 7.34 -19.58 22.75
CA SER A 56 7.11 -19.37 24.17
C SER A 56 7.16 -20.70 24.91
N ASN A 57 8.39 -21.12 25.20
CA ASN A 57 8.70 -21.91 26.38
C ASN A 57 8.07 -21.23 27.61
N SER A 58 7.13 -21.90 28.29
CA SER A 58 6.69 -21.53 29.64
C SER A 58 6.31 -22.79 30.40
N GLN A 59 7.22 -23.18 31.29
CA GLN A 59 7.06 -24.06 32.45
C GLN A 59 5.60 -24.14 32.96
N SER A 60 5.02 -25.33 32.91
CA SER A 60 3.88 -25.67 33.76
C SER A 60 4.40 -26.38 35.01
N CYS A 61 4.55 -25.61 36.10
CA CYS A 61 4.67 -26.18 37.43
C CYS A 61 3.28 -26.66 37.87
N ARG A 62 3.06 -27.98 37.94
CA ARG A 62 2.16 -28.59 38.92
C ARG A 62 2.39 -30.09 39.05
#